data_AF-A0A2A2JLG4-F1
#
_entry.id   AF-A0A2A2JLG4-F1
#
_cell.length_a   1.000
_cell.length_b   1.000
_cell.length_c   1.000
_cell.angle_alpha   90.00
_cell.angle_beta   90.00
_cell.angle_gamma   90.00
#
_symmetry.space_group_name_H-M   'P 1'
#
loop_
_entity.id
_entity.type
_entity.pdbx_description
1 polymer ?
#
loop_
_entity_poly.entity_id
_entity_poly.type
_entity_poly.pdbx_seq_one_letter_code
_entity_poly.pdbx_strand_id
1 'polypeptide(L)'
;MVHYKRVVSRSFDLAPGILRFSAARFRTQKGKKAAAPAKAKGAKDGKKAPKKVNQKWPTLQASAAKFKRGSPKRVPLRKSLVPGTILIVLAGRHKGKRVIFLKQLQKSGLLLCTGPHSLNSFPLRRIAQAFVIATSTRVDVSGVKIPDHINDDYFKRKNVVAKKGEDIFASGKTEYKVNDQRKTDQKAVDASILAAIKKHSDAKQLQGYLASRFGIRKGQLPHQIKF
;
A
#
# COMPACT_ATOMS: atom_id res chain seq x y z
N MET A 1 0.38 14.42 -3.18
CA MET A 1 -0.63 15.37 -2.67
C MET A 1 -1.50 14.61 -1.68
N VAL A 2 -1.28 14.84 -0.38
CA VAL A 2 -1.99 14.15 0.71
C VAL A 2 -3.46 14.52 0.61
N HIS A 3 -4.29 13.57 0.19
CA HIS A 3 -5.74 13.74 0.29
C HIS A 3 -6.10 13.53 1.76
N TYR A 4 -6.06 14.61 2.53
CA TYR A 4 -6.91 14.72 3.70
C TYR A 4 -8.32 14.37 3.21
N LYS A 5 -8.99 13.39 3.85
CA LYS A 5 -10.45 13.36 3.79
C LYS A 5 -10.87 14.77 4.20
N ARG A 6 -11.38 15.57 3.26
CA ARG A 6 -12.05 16.83 3.58
C ARG A 6 -13.16 16.44 4.55
N VAL A 7 -12.86 16.52 5.84
CA VAL A 7 -13.90 16.89 6.78
C VAL A 7 -14.32 18.24 6.23
N VAL A 8 -15.52 18.31 5.66
CA VAL A 8 -16.13 19.58 5.27
C VAL A 8 -16.50 20.28 6.57
N SER A 9 -15.47 20.65 7.35
CA SER A 9 -15.59 21.56 8.47
C SER A 9 -15.79 22.94 7.88
N ARG A 10 -16.68 23.73 8.47
CA ARG A 10 -16.97 25.11 8.04
C ARG A 10 -15.73 26.02 8.03
N SER A 11 -14.63 25.58 8.66
CA SER A 11 -13.29 26.14 8.51
C SER A 11 -12.37 25.06 7.95
N PHE A 12 -11.71 25.34 6.85
CA PHE A 12 -10.68 24.49 6.26
C PHE A 12 -9.29 24.99 6.65
N ASP A 13 -8.31 24.11 6.57
CA ASP A 13 -6.92 24.38 6.95
C ASP A 13 -6.21 25.20 5.85
N LEU A 14 -5.48 26.25 6.23
CA LEU A 14 -4.48 26.94 5.38
C LEU A 14 -3.18 26.13 5.31
N ALA A 15 -2.80 25.56 6.44
CA ALA A 15 -1.67 24.65 6.62
C ALA A 15 -2.04 23.62 7.70
N PRO A 16 -1.36 22.46 7.80
CA PRO A 16 -1.66 21.48 8.83
C PRO A 16 -1.64 22.10 10.23
N GLY A 17 -2.80 22.15 10.89
CA GLY A 17 -2.96 22.76 12.22
C GLY A 17 -3.24 24.28 12.25
N ILE A 18 -3.32 24.94 11.09
CA ILE A 18 -3.68 26.36 10.96
C ILE A 18 -5.00 26.47 10.21
N LEU A 19 -6.06 26.84 10.92
CA LEU A 19 -7.40 27.06 10.34
C LEU A 19 -7.45 28.39 9.57
N ARG A 20 -8.20 28.43 8.47
CA ARG A 20 -8.44 29.66 7.69
C ARG A 20 -9.17 30.75 8.46
N PHE A 21 -10.11 30.37 9.32
CA PHE A 21 -10.88 31.33 10.10
C PHE A 21 -10.37 31.41 11.53
N SER A 22 -10.27 32.63 12.07
CA SER A 22 -9.96 32.88 13.47
C SER A 22 -11.07 32.34 14.38
N ALA A 23 -10.72 32.06 15.64
CA ALA A 23 -11.68 31.59 16.63
C ALA A 23 -12.88 32.55 16.82
N ALA A 24 -12.65 33.87 16.71
CA ALA A 24 -13.70 34.89 16.80
C ALA A 24 -14.69 34.77 15.62
N ARG A 25 -14.19 34.66 14.39
CA ARG A 25 -15.03 34.51 13.18
C ARG A 25 -15.77 33.16 13.13
N PHE A 26 -15.21 32.12 13.77
CA PHE A 26 -15.88 30.83 13.89
C PHE A 26 -17.03 30.84 14.92
N ARG A 27 -16.92 31.67 15.97
CA ARG A 27 -17.97 31.85 16.99
C ARG A 27 -19.20 32.57 16.43
N THR A 28 -19.03 33.50 15.50
CA THR A 28 -20.16 34.20 14.86
C THR A 28 -20.88 33.35 13.81
N GLN A 29 -20.18 32.40 13.16
CA GLN A 29 -20.78 31.44 12.24
C GLN A 29 -21.43 30.22 12.92
N LYS A 30 -20.99 29.86 14.12
CA LYS A 30 -21.78 28.97 14.99
C LYS A 30 -22.94 29.80 15.50
N GLY A 31 -24.07 29.76 14.80
CA GLY A 31 -25.33 30.34 15.27
C GLY A 31 -25.51 30.12 16.77
N LYS A 32 -25.96 31.16 17.47
CA LYS A 32 -26.13 31.24 18.93
C LYS A 32 -26.39 29.86 19.55
N LYS A 33 -25.53 29.42 20.47
CA LYS A 33 -25.76 28.18 21.23
C LYS A 33 -27.11 28.33 21.97
N ALA A 34 -28.10 27.53 21.60
CA ALA A 34 -29.19 27.23 22.51
C ALA A 34 -28.60 26.47 23.71
N ALA A 35 -28.96 26.90 24.92
CA ALA A 35 -28.61 26.21 26.15
C ALA A 35 -29.15 24.77 26.11
N ALA A 36 -28.34 23.80 26.57
CA ALA A 36 -28.75 22.41 26.65
C ALA A 36 -29.88 22.23 27.69
N PRO A 37 -30.96 21.49 27.40
CA PRO A 37 -31.90 21.08 28.45
C PRO A 37 -31.34 19.92 29.29
N ALA A 38 -31.78 19.90 30.53
CA ALA A 38 -31.30 19.11 31.65
C ALA A 38 -31.56 17.58 31.55
N LYS A 39 -30.87 16.84 32.43
CA LYS A 39 -30.99 15.40 32.72
C LYS A 39 -32.44 14.99 33.09
N ALA A 40 -32.84 13.75 32.76
CA ALA A 40 -33.21 12.73 33.75
C ALA A 40 -33.74 11.39 33.15
N LYS A 41 -33.26 10.30 33.77
CA LYS A 41 -33.94 9.04 34.17
C LYS A 41 -34.39 8.01 33.11
N GLY A 42 -33.98 6.76 33.36
CA GLY A 42 -34.57 5.57 32.76
C GLY A 42 -33.73 4.31 32.92
N ALA A 43 -33.52 3.86 34.15
CA ALA A 43 -32.95 2.53 34.43
C ALA A 43 -33.99 1.45 34.09
N LYS A 44 -33.61 0.46 33.26
CA LYS A 44 -34.26 -0.84 33.22
C LYS A 44 -33.19 -1.92 33.22
N ASP A 45 -33.09 -2.57 34.36
CA ASP A 45 -32.23 -3.70 34.69
C ASP A 45 -32.52 -4.91 33.79
N GLY A 46 -31.63 -5.15 32.83
CA GLY A 46 -31.43 -6.47 32.22
C GLY A 46 -30.09 -7.03 32.72
N LYS A 47 -30.07 -7.63 33.92
CA LYS A 47 -28.84 -8.19 34.50
C LYS A 47 -28.27 -9.30 33.60
N LYS A 48 -27.25 -8.97 32.81
CA LYS A 48 -26.32 -9.96 32.24
C LYS A 48 -25.47 -10.50 33.39
N ALA A 49 -25.47 -11.82 33.58
CA ALA A 49 -24.64 -12.49 34.58
C ALA A 49 -23.17 -12.01 34.48
N PRO A 50 -22.50 -11.69 35.60
CA PRO A 50 -21.12 -11.24 35.56
C PRO A 50 -20.23 -12.36 35.01
N LYS A 51 -19.39 -12.05 34.02
CA LYS A 51 -18.37 -12.97 33.52
C LYS A 51 -17.49 -13.39 34.69
N LYS A 52 -17.34 -14.70 34.92
CA LYS A 52 -16.41 -15.24 35.93
C LYS A 52 -15.00 -14.69 35.66
N VAL A 53 -14.53 -13.81 36.55
CA VAL A 53 -13.17 -13.26 36.51
C VAL A 53 -12.23 -14.36 36.97
N ASN A 54 -11.28 -14.76 36.13
CA ASN A 54 -10.25 -15.73 36.49
C ASN A 54 -9.36 -15.11 37.59
N GLN A 55 -9.56 -15.52 38.85
CA GLN A 55 -8.89 -14.98 40.05
C GLN A 55 -7.43 -15.48 40.21
N LYS A 56 -6.63 -15.45 39.14
CA LYS A 56 -5.17 -15.59 39.26
C LYS A 56 -4.57 -14.21 39.03
N TRP A 57 -4.28 -13.51 40.13
CA TRP A 57 -3.66 -12.17 40.10
C TRP A 57 -2.28 -12.27 39.41
N PRO A 58 -2.08 -11.65 38.24
CA PRO A 58 -0.79 -11.65 37.59
C PRO A 58 0.11 -10.66 38.34
N THR A 59 1.30 -11.11 38.74
CA THR A 59 2.37 -10.26 39.30
C THR A 59 2.64 -9.07 38.37
N LEU A 60 2.81 -7.86 38.96
CA LEU A 60 3.13 -6.57 38.33
C LEU A 60 2.80 -6.48 36.83
N GLN A 61 1.53 -6.22 36.50
CA GLN A 61 1.16 -5.92 35.13
C GLN A 61 1.62 -4.51 34.75
N ALA A 62 2.45 -4.40 33.72
CA ALA A 62 2.74 -3.12 33.09
C ALA A 62 1.42 -2.46 32.67
N SER A 63 1.15 -1.23 33.15
CA SER A 63 -0.07 -0.52 32.80
C SER A 63 -0.16 -0.40 31.28
N ALA A 64 -1.23 -0.93 30.67
CA ALA A 64 -1.44 -0.82 29.24
C ALA A 64 -1.39 0.66 28.81
N ALA A 65 -0.82 0.93 27.64
CA ALA A 65 -0.74 2.29 27.12
C ALA A 65 -2.14 2.93 27.09
N LYS A 66 -2.31 4.04 27.80
CA LYS A 66 -3.62 4.72 28.02
C LYS A 66 -4.32 5.16 26.73
N PHE A 67 -3.58 5.31 25.62
CA PHE A 67 -4.13 5.67 24.32
C PHE A 67 -3.39 4.94 23.20
N LYS A 68 -4.12 4.47 22.17
CA LYS A 68 -3.52 3.98 20.93
C LYS A 68 -2.88 5.17 20.19
N ARG A 69 -1.55 5.27 20.23
CA ARG A 69 -0.81 6.31 19.50
C ARG A 69 -0.81 5.98 17.99
N GLY A 70 -1.65 6.70 17.25
CA GLY A 70 -1.60 6.82 15.78
C GLY A 70 -2.39 5.77 15.00
N SER A 71 -3.18 6.24 14.02
CA SER A 71 -3.65 5.41 12.90
C SER A 71 -2.48 5.16 11.94
N PRO A 72 -2.45 4.02 11.23
CA PRO A 72 -1.43 3.78 10.19
C PRO A 72 -1.43 4.94 9.19
N LYS A 73 -0.30 5.63 9.10
CA LYS A 73 -0.14 6.77 8.19
C LYS A 73 -0.05 6.24 6.75
N ARG A 74 -0.84 6.82 5.84
CA ARG A 74 -0.71 6.52 4.41
C ARG A 74 0.66 7.01 3.93
N VAL A 75 1.45 6.11 3.35
CA VAL A 75 2.77 6.46 2.80
C VAL A 75 2.56 7.37 1.59
N PRO A 76 3.10 8.60 1.58
CA PRO A 76 2.98 9.48 0.42
C PRO A 76 3.80 8.96 -0.76
N LEU A 77 3.18 8.92 -1.93
CA LEU A 77 3.82 8.54 -3.18
C LEU A 77 4.78 9.66 -3.64
N ARG A 78 5.99 9.30 -4.08
CA ARG A 78 6.94 10.24 -4.71
C ARG A 78 6.31 10.83 -5.97
N LYS A 79 6.60 12.12 -6.25
CA LYS A 79 6.07 12.82 -7.44
C LYS A 79 6.46 12.15 -8.77
N SER A 80 7.62 11.48 -8.82
CA SER A 80 8.10 10.77 -10.01
C SER A 80 7.34 9.47 -10.29
N LEU A 81 6.65 8.90 -9.30
CA LEU A 81 5.91 7.65 -9.42
C LEU A 81 4.48 7.94 -9.88
N VAL A 82 4.31 7.99 -11.19
CA VAL A 82 3.02 8.13 -11.86
C VAL A 82 2.64 6.76 -12.42
N PRO A 83 1.37 6.33 -12.37
CA PRO A 83 0.93 5.09 -13.02
C PRO A 83 1.47 5.00 -14.45
N GLY A 84 2.11 3.88 -14.78
CA GLY A 84 2.75 3.66 -16.08
C GLY A 84 4.24 4.00 -16.13
N THR A 85 4.79 4.70 -15.13
CA THR A 85 6.23 4.94 -15.03
C THR A 85 7.00 3.62 -14.95
N ILE A 86 8.10 3.53 -15.71
CA ILE A 86 9.01 2.39 -15.64
C ILE A 86 9.93 2.54 -14.43
N LEU A 87 10.13 1.44 -13.74
CA LEU A 87 10.78 1.33 -12.46
C LEU A 87 11.95 0.38 -12.57
N ILE A 88 13.11 0.76 -12.04
CA ILE A 88 14.25 -0.14 -11.87
C ILE A 88 14.20 -0.68 -10.45
N VAL A 89 14.07 -2.00 -10.31
CA VAL A 89 14.05 -2.68 -9.02
C VAL A 89 15.48 -2.81 -8.49
N LEU A 90 15.74 -2.37 -7.27
CA LEU A 90 17.08 -2.41 -6.68
C LEU A 90 17.35 -3.65 -5.83
N ALA A 91 16.32 -4.14 -5.14
CA ALA A 91 16.47 -5.19 -4.13
C ALA A 91 15.72 -6.49 -4.48
N GLY A 92 16.19 -7.59 -3.88
CA GLY A 92 15.58 -8.91 -3.99
C GLY A 92 15.96 -9.69 -5.26
N ARG A 93 15.27 -10.81 -5.49
CA ARG A 93 15.54 -11.72 -6.62
C ARG A 93 15.40 -11.07 -8.00
N HIS A 94 14.63 -10.00 -8.09
CA HIS A 94 14.37 -9.28 -9.33
C HIS A 94 15.17 -7.96 -9.46
N LYS A 95 16.24 -7.77 -8.67
CA LYS A 95 17.14 -6.62 -8.79
C LYS A 95 17.58 -6.39 -10.24
N GLY A 96 17.73 -5.14 -10.66
CA GLY A 96 18.07 -4.72 -12.02
C GLY A 96 16.96 -4.87 -13.05
N LYS A 97 15.84 -5.56 -12.77
CA LYS A 97 14.75 -5.65 -13.76
C LYS A 97 14.02 -4.32 -13.89
N ARG A 98 13.59 -4.01 -15.11
CA ARG A 98 12.76 -2.84 -15.43
C ARG A 98 11.30 -3.25 -15.47
N VAL A 99 10.45 -2.57 -14.71
CA VAL A 99 9.09 -3.01 -14.35
C VAL A 99 8.14 -1.82 -14.45
N ILE A 100 6.88 -2.02 -14.81
CA ILE A 100 5.90 -0.95 -14.93
C ILE A 100 5.16 -0.77 -13.61
N PHE A 101 5.05 0.48 -13.15
CA PHE A 101 4.23 0.85 -11.99
C PHE A 101 2.74 0.89 -12.35
N LEU A 102 1.90 0.26 -11.55
CA LEU A 102 0.45 0.23 -11.78
C LEU A 102 -0.30 1.15 -10.82
N LYS A 103 -0.33 0.79 -9.53
CA LYS A 103 -1.02 1.55 -8.49
C LYS A 103 -0.32 1.40 -7.14
N GLN A 104 -0.53 2.35 -6.26
CA GLN A 104 -0.16 2.22 -4.86
C GLN A 104 -1.26 1.45 -4.11
N LEU A 105 -0.88 0.46 -3.30
CA LEU A 105 -1.82 -0.28 -2.46
C LEU A 105 -2.18 0.54 -1.22
N GLN A 106 -3.47 0.55 -0.88
CA GLN A 106 -4.02 1.51 0.09
C GLN A 106 -3.62 1.22 1.54
N LYS A 107 -3.51 -0.05 1.93
CA LYS A 107 -3.27 -0.46 3.32
C LYS A 107 -1.78 -0.44 3.66
N SER A 108 -0.93 -0.96 2.76
CA SER A 108 0.52 -1.02 2.98
C SER A 108 1.30 0.18 2.46
N GLY A 109 0.74 0.94 1.50
CA GLY A 109 1.48 1.98 0.79
C GLY A 109 2.54 1.45 -0.19
N LEU A 110 2.62 0.13 -0.38
CA LEU A 110 3.54 -0.51 -1.33
C LEU A 110 3.08 -0.29 -2.76
N LEU A 111 4.03 -0.33 -3.69
CA LEU A 111 3.79 -0.21 -5.11
C LEU A 111 3.38 -1.57 -5.67
N LEU A 112 2.25 -1.64 -6.37
CA LEU A 112 1.94 -2.77 -7.24
C LEU A 112 2.65 -2.54 -8.57
N CYS A 113 3.54 -3.46 -8.91
CA CYS A 113 4.30 -3.41 -10.15
C CYS A 113 4.12 -4.71 -10.92
N THR A 114 4.20 -4.63 -12.24
CA THR A 114 4.29 -5.80 -13.13
C THR A 114 5.29 -5.51 -14.25
N GLY A 115 6.02 -6.52 -14.65
CA GLY A 115 6.80 -6.51 -15.87
C GLY A 115 6.24 -7.67 -16.68
N PRO A 116 5.63 -7.44 -17.85
CA PRO A 116 4.91 -8.50 -18.56
C PRO A 116 5.69 -9.81 -18.51
N HIS A 117 5.10 -10.86 -17.92
CA HIS A 117 5.85 -12.02 -17.46
C HIS A 117 6.57 -12.73 -18.62
N SER A 118 6.02 -12.62 -19.83
CA SER A 118 6.63 -13.08 -21.08
C SER A 118 7.92 -12.36 -21.46
N LEU A 119 8.07 -11.08 -21.12
CA LEU A 119 9.23 -10.26 -21.51
C LEU A 119 10.39 -10.38 -20.53
N ASN A 120 10.11 -10.28 -19.23
CA ASN A 120 11.17 -10.16 -18.22
C ASN A 120 10.97 -11.08 -17.01
N SER A 121 10.01 -12.01 -17.06
CA SER A 121 9.72 -12.96 -15.96
C SER A 121 9.58 -12.26 -14.60
N PHE A 122 8.88 -11.14 -14.56
CA PHE A 122 8.54 -10.43 -13.34
C PHE A 122 7.03 -10.58 -13.06
N PRO A 123 6.61 -11.32 -12.03
CA PRO A 123 5.18 -11.45 -11.73
C PRO A 123 4.63 -10.16 -11.11
N LEU A 124 3.31 -10.03 -11.07
CA LEU A 124 2.61 -9.06 -10.24
C LEU A 124 3.13 -9.16 -8.80
N ARG A 125 3.75 -8.08 -8.34
CA ARG A 125 4.47 -8.08 -7.07
C ARG A 125 4.39 -6.71 -6.41
N ARG A 126 4.35 -6.74 -5.08
CA ARG A 126 4.47 -5.54 -4.24
C ARG A 126 5.93 -5.19 -4.01
N ILE A 127 6.29 -3.93 -4.20
CA ILE A 127 7.64 -3.41 -3.95
C ILE A 127 7.56 -2.15 -3.10
N ALA A 128 8.51 -1.99 -2.17
CA ALA A 128 8.62 -0.75 -1.40
C ALA A 128 9.23 0.36 -2.25
N GLN A 129 8.68 1.57 -2.14
CA GLN A 129 9.11 2.75 -2.88
C GLN A 129 10.60 3.08 -2.73
N ALA A 130 11.21 2.76 -1.58
CA ALA A 130 12.62 3.00 -1.31
C ALA A 130 13.56 2.14 -2.17
N PHE A 131 13.11 0.96 -2.62
CA PHE A 131 13.93 0.02 -3.38
C PHE A 131 13.73 0.11 -4.89
N VAL A 132 13.29 1.29 -5.35
CA VAL A 132 12.96 1.54 -6.75
C VAL A 132 13.51 2.88 -7.20
N ILE A 133 14.11 2.88 -8.38
CA ILE A 133 14.38 4.11 -9.15
C ILE A 133 13.26 4.30 -10.15
N ALA A 134 12.62 5.46 -10.12
CA ALA A 134 11.65 5.86 -11.12
C ALA A 134 12.39 6.45 -12.31
N THR A 135 12.15 5.94 -13.52
CA THR A 135 12.71 6.51 -14.74
C THR A 135 11.78 7.58 -15.32
N SER A 136 12.29 8.33 -16.28
CA SER A 136 11.56 9.34 -17.05
C SER A 136 10.56 8.72 -18.04
N THR A 137 10.85 7.51 -18.56
CA THR A 137 10.00 6.77 -19.50
C THR A 137 8.69 6.30 -18.86
N ARG A 138 7.58 6.45 -19.59
CA ARG A 138 6.23 6.07 -19.16
C ARG A 138 5.49 5.34 -20.26
N VAL A 139 4.64 4.40 -19.86
CA VAL A 139 3.66 3.73 -20.72
C VAL A 139 2.28 4.22 -20.31
N ASP A 140 1.41 4.55 -21.26
CA ASP A 140 0.03 4.89 -20.91
C ASP A 140 -0.72 3.65 -20.42
N VAL A 141 -1.09 3.66 -19.14
CA VAL A 141 -1.83 2.57 -18.48
C VAL A 141 -3.26 2.98 -18.11
N SER A 142 -3.76 4.10 -18.63
CA SER A 142 -5.11 4.60 -18.35
C SER A 142 -6.21 3.59 -18.67
N GLY A 143 -6.05 2.80 -19.74
CA GLY A 143 -6.97 1.75 -20.15
C GLY A 143 -6.82 0.42 -19.40
N VAL A 144 -5.83 0.25 -18.53
CA VAL A 144 -5.55 -1.03 -17.86
C VAL A 144 -6.39 -1.13 -16.59
N LYS A 145 -7.45 -1.95 -16.65
CA LYS A 145 -8.30 -2.25 -15.48
C LYS A 145 -7.60 -3.28 -14.58
N ILE A 146 -7.31 -2.88 -13.34
CA ILE A 146 -6.72 -3.77 -12.33
C ILE A 146 -7.86 -4.29 -11.45
N PRO A 147 -8.10 -5.61 -11.40
CA PRO A 147 -9.15 -6.18 -10.56
C PRO A 147 -9.04 -5.79 -9.08
N ASP A 148 -10.19 -5.61 -8.43
CA ASP A 148 -10.27 -5.13 -7.04
C ASP A 148 -9.76 -6.15 -6.01
N HIS A 149 -9.83 -7.45 -6.32
CA HIS A 149 -9.29 -8.50 -5.47
C HIS A 149 -7.76 -8.47 -5.41
N ILE A 150 -7.07 -7.78 -6.32
CA ILE A 150 -5.62 -7.58 -6.30
C ILE A 150 -5.29 -6.46 -5.29
N ASN A 151 -5.29 -6.86 -4.01
CA ASN A 151 -5.08 -5.99 -2.86
C ASN A 151 -3.93 -6.48 -1.96
N ASP A 152 -3.74 -5.84 -0.80
CA ASP A 152 -2.65 -6.20 0.12
C ASP A 152 -2.77 -7.61 0.72
N ASP A 153 -3.99 -8.10 0.90
CA ASP A 153 -4.24 -9.40 1.50
C ASP A 153 -4.02 -10.52 0.47
N TYR A 154 -4.30 -10.27 -0.82
CA TYR A 154 -3.95 -11.15 -1.93
C TYR A 154 -2.46 -11.53 -1.97
N PHE A 155 -1.58 -10.58 -1.68
CA PHE A 155 -0.13 -10.76 -1.69
C PHE A 155 0.46 -11.15 -0.33
N LYS A 156 -0.35 -11.35 0.70
CA LYS A 156 0.14 -11.76 2.02
C LYS A 156 0.73 -13.16 1.95
N ARG A 157 1.90 -13.36 2.56
CA ARG A 157 2.50 -14.71 2.68
C ARG A 157 1.63 -15.54 3.63
N LYS A 158 1.37 -16.78 3.26
CA LYS A 158 0.77 -17.78 4.16
C LYS A 158 1.91 -18.33 5.03
N ASN A 159 1.76 -18.23 6.35
CA ASN A 159 2.69 -18.85 7.29
C ASN A 159 2.07 -20.18 7.71
N VAL A 160 2.80 -21.28 7.54
CA VAL A 160 2.42 -22.57 8.11
C VAL A 160 2.88 -22.55 9.57
N VAL A 161 1.93 -22.59 10.50
CA VAL A 161 2.24 -22.72 11.93
C VAL A 161 2.22 -24.21 12.24
N ALA A 162 3.31 -24.73 12.81
CA ALA A 162 3.40 -26.13 13.21
C ALA A 162 2.33 -26.45 14.27
N LYS A 163 1.76 -27.66 14.22
CA LYS A 163 0.83 -28.12 15.25
C LYS A 163 1.60 -28.33 16.55
N LYS A 164 0.96 -28.00 17.67
CA LYS A 164 1.57 -28.08 19.00
C LYS A 164 1.83 -29.55 19.35
N GLY A 165 3.11 -29.93 19.50
CA GLY A 165 3.54 -31.29 19.87
C GLY A 165 4.20 -32.11 18.76
N GLU A 166 4.28 -31.59 17.53
CA GLU A 166 5.05 -32.22 16.43
C GLU A 166 6.51 -31.74 16.43
N ASP A 167 7.44 -32.62 16.03
CA ASP A 167 8.86 -32.31 15.90
C ASP A 167 9.08 -31.18 14.88
N ILE A 168 9.76 -30.12 15.33
CA ILE A 168 9.99 -28.87 14.58
C ILE A 168 10.80 -29.14 13.30
N PHE A 169 11.59 -30.21 13.28
CA PHE A 169 12.44 -30.58 12.14
C PHE A 169 11.75 -31.53 11.15
N ALA A 170 10.63 -32.17 11.51
CA ALA A 170 9.90 -33.09 10.65
C ALA A 170 9.07 -32.36 9.57
N SER A 171 8.65 -31.12 9.83
CA SER A 171 7.99 -30.29 8.81
C SER A 171 9.03 -29.75 7.84
N GLY A 172 9.32 -30.49 6.77
CA GLY A 172 10.22 -30.08 5.70
C GLY A 172 9.89 -28.68 5.14
N LYS A 173 10.85 -28.07 4.42
CA LYS A 173 10.69 -26.73 3.83
C LYS A 173 9.52 -26.74 2.83
N THR A 174 8.39 -26.12 3.20
CA THR A 174 7.27 -25.97 2.28
C THR A 174 7.62 -24.97 1.18
N GLU A 175 7.93 -25.45 -0.01
CA GLU A 175 8.17 -24.58 -1.16
C GLU A 175 6.89 -23.90 -1.64
N TYR A 176 7.01 -22.65 -2.07
CA TYR A 176 5.87 -21.89 -2.57
C TYR A 176 5.47 -22.38 -3.95
N LYS A 177 4.29 -22.99 -4.07
CA LYS A 177 3.64 -23.31 -5.35
C LYS A 177 2.69 -22.18 -5.77
N VAL A 178 2.77 -21.77 -7.03
CA VAL A 178 1.92 -20.71 -7.60
C VAL A 178 0.49 -21.24 -7.77
N ASN A 179 -0.48 -20.54 -7.19
CA ASN A 179 -1.91 -20.82 -7.36
C ASN A 179 -2.38 -20.48 -8.79
N ASP A 180 -3.33 -21.23 -9.32
CA ASP A 180 -3.86 -21.03 -10.69
C ASP A 180 -4.54 -19.68 -10.86
N GLN A 181 -5.22 -19.19 -9.81
CA GLN A 181 -5.76 -17.82 -9.78
C GLN A 181 -4.69 -16.76 -10.05
N ARG A 182 -3.45 -16.95 -9.57
CA ARG A 182 -2.37 -15.99 -9.83
C ARG A 182 -1.92 -16.02 -11.28
N LYS A 183 -1.98 -17.18 -11.93
CA LYS A 183 -1.62 -17.33 -13.34
C LYS A 183 -2.68 -16.65 -14.22
N THR A 184 -3.97 -16.82 -13.91
CA THR A 184 -5.07 -16.18 -14.66
C THR A 184 -5.04 -14.67 -14.50
N ASP A 185 -4.91 -14.16 -13.28
CA ASP A 185 -4.80 -12.72 -12.99
C ASP A 185 -3.60 -12.09 -13.72
N GLN A 186 -2.45 -12.79 -13.71
CA GLN A 186 -1.25 -12.32 -14.40
C GLN A 186 -1.48 -12.19 -15.90
N LYS A 187 -2.04 -13.23 -16.55
CA LYS A 187 -2.32 -13.22 -17.99
C LYS A 187 -3.28 -12.09 -18.38
N ALA A 188 -4.32 -11.87 -17.59
CA ALA A 188 -5.31 -10.82 -17.86
C ALA A 188 -4.69 -9.41 -17.80
N VAL A 189 -3.90 -9.13 -16.75
CA VAL A 189 -3.23 -7.82 -16.60
C VAL A 189 -2.14 -7.64 -17.67
N ASP A 190 -1.34 -8.67 -17.92
CA ASP A 190 -0.24 -8.60 -18.90
C ASP A 190 -0.76 -8.41 -20.33
N ALA A 191 -1.89 -9.03 -20.71
CA ALA A 191 -2.48 -8.84 -22.03
C ALA A 191 -2.79 -7.35 -22.31
N SER A 192 -3.38 -6.67 -21.32
CA SER A 192 -3.71 -5.25 -21.41
C SER A 192 -2.46 -4.37 -21.51
N ILE A 193 -1.41 -4.70 -20.74
CA ILE A 193 -0.16 -3.94 -20.72
C ILE A 193 0.66 -4.17 -21.99
N LEU A 194 0.69 -5.38 -22.52
CA LEU A 194 1.34 -5.68 -23.79
C LEU A 194 0.65 -4.93 -24.93
N ALA A 195 -0.67 -4.80 -24.91
CA ALA A 195 -1.40 -3.96 -25.87
C ALA A 195 -0.99 -2.48 -25.73
N ALA A 196 -0.87 -1.96 -24.50
CA ALA A 196 -0.40 -0.60 -24.27
C ALA A 196 1.04 -0.37 -24.75
N ILE A 197 1.96 -1.31 -24.50
CA ILE A 197 3.35 -1.24 -24.97
C ILE A 197 3.40 -1.25 -26.51
N LYS A 198 2.58 -2.08 -27.17
CA LYS A 198 2.51 -2.14 -28.64
C LYS A 198 2.01 -0.84 -29.28
N LYS A 199 1.18 -0.08 -28.58
CA LYS A 199 0.68 1.23 -29.05
C LYS A 199 1.70 2.37 -28.89
N HIS A 200 2.75 2.16 -28.08
CA HIS A 200 3.80 3.16 -27.91
C HIS A 200 4.61 3.33 -29.21
N SER A 201 5.02 4.55 -29.54
CA SER A 201 5.82 4.87 -30.74
C SER A 201 7.02 3.92 -30.89
N ASP A 202 7.78 3.78 -29.81
CA ASP A 202 9.01 2.98 -29.77
C ASP A 202 8.79 1.54 -29.26
N ALA A 203 7.65 0.92 -29.59
CA ALA A 203 7.24 -0.38 -29.05
C ALA A 203 8.36 -1.45 -29.08
N LYS A 204 9.11 -1.55 -30.19
CA LYS A 204 10.22 -2.52 -30.34
C LYS A 204 11.36 -2.24 -29.36
N GLN A 205 11.80 -0.98 -29.27
CA GLN A 205 12.87 -0.57 -28.35
C GLN A 205 12.43 -0.72 -26.89
N LEU A 206 11.18 -0.39 -26.59
CA LEU A 206 10.60 -0.49 -25.26
C LEU A 206 10.53 -1.94 -24.76
N GLN A 207 10.19 -2.90 -25.63
CA GLN A 207 10.22 -4.32 -25.30
C GLN A 207 11.64 -4.80 -24.96
N GLY A 208 12.64 -4.42 -25.76
CA GLY A 208 14.05 -4.72 -25.48
C GLY A 208 14.55 -4.04 -24.19
N TYR A 209 14.07 -2.81 -23.92
CA TYR A 209 14.37 -2.09 -22.69
C TYR A 209 13.79 -2.79 -21.45
N LEU A 210 12.55 -3.27 -21.51
CA LEU A 210 11.92 -4.00 -20.40
C LEU A 210 12.52 -5.39 -20.17
N ALA A 211 12.97 -6.06 -21.24
CA ALA A 211 13.62 -7.36 -21.18
C ALA A 211 15.04 -7.29 -20.59
N SER A 212 15.77 -6.21 -20.88
CA SER A 212 17.15 -6.04 -20.40
C SER A 212 17.21 -5.62 -18.92
N ARG A 213 18.35 -5.94 -18.28
CA ARG A 213 18.61 -5.63 -16.87
C ARG A 213 19.44 -4.36 -16.76
N PHE A 214 19.10 -3.50 -15.81
CA PHE A 214 19.93 -2.40 -15.39
C PHE A 214 21.13 -2.91 -14.58
N GLY A 215 22.30 -2.40 -14.92
CA GLY A 215 23.54 -2.56 -14.20
C GLY A 215 24.44 -1.38 -14.54
N ILE A 216 25.29 -1.00 -13.60
CA ILE A 216 26.24 0.10 -13.76
C ILE A 216 27.55 -0.50 -14.27
N ARG A 217 28.06 0.03 -15.38
CA ARG A 217 29.34 -0.40 -15.98
C ARG A 217 30.48 0.48 -15.49
N LYS A 218 31.72 0.03 -15.70
CA LYS A 218 32.93 0.84 -15.42
C LYS A 218 32.82 2.20 -16.12
N GLY A 219 33.09 3.27 -15.39
CA GLY A 219 33.01 4.65 -15.89
C GLY A 219 31.61 5.30 -15.79
N GLN A 220 30.56 4.55 -15.44
CA GLN A 220 29.23 5.13 -15.24
C GLN A 220 29.03 5.57 -13.79
N LEU A 221 28.89 6.87 -13.55
CA LEU A 221 28.69 7.44 -12.22
C LEU A 221 27.19 7.68 -11.95
N PRO A 222 26.60 7.09 -10.90
CA PRO A 222 25.15 7.17 -10.63
C PRO A 222 24.61 8.61 -10.52
N HIS A 223 25.41 9.54 -9.99
CA HIS A 223 25.01 10.94 -9.82
C HIS A 223 24.97 11.73 -11.14
N GLN A 224 25.59 11.21 -12.21
CA GLN A 224 25.55 11.80 -13.54
C GLN A 224 24.47 11.17 -14.43
N ILE A 225 24.00 9.96 -14.08
CA ILE A 225 22.96 9.26 -14.83
C ILE A 225 21.61 9.93 -14.58
N LYS A 226 20.95 10.34 -15.67
CA LYS A 226 19.54 10.75 -15.65
C LYS A 226 18.68 9.50 -15.85
N PHE A 227 17.82 9.23 -14.87
CA PHE A 227 16.88 8.12 -14.89
C PHE A 227 15.55 8.54 -15.48
#